data_AF-A0A2E6SIT9-F1
#
_entry.id   AF-A0A2E6SIT9-F1
#
_cell.length_a   1.000
_cell.length_b   1.000
_cell.length_c   1.000
_cell.angle_alpha   90.00
_cell.angle_beta   90.00
_cell.angle_gamma   90.00
#
_symmetry.space_group_name_H-M   'P 1'
#
loop_
_entity.id
_entity.type
_entity.pdbx_description
1 polymer ?
#
loop_
_entity_poly.entity_id
_entity_poly.type
_entity_poly.pdbx_seq_one_letter_code
_entity_poly.pdbx_strand_id
1 'polypeptide(L)'
;MVIKLFGTIIDIILSMVNRIKIILLKFIKSNKGQSLAEFAVTTALMATLAATAAPKLSELSEKAKAEKSLNEIDKILTQARNFYQRTARDEGRGRFPGQDKYNLGVGDYPCNGCTINDDFWGDYGENHPAQIAWENILLEEINQFEAWDDEIGEYWRSVFGVDNSEAPAPPGSKLSDDGVDCTDTDCFPAVGADEGLELFGGNTLKSKYQDGHFAYAVIPGALTGDNVFPPVLYVIDLEKPGDFYNMLAP
;
A
#
# COMPACT_ATOMS: atom_id res chain seq x y z
N MET A 1 -35.13 1.96 95.46
CA MET A 1 -34.39 3.05 94.79
C MET A 1 -33.61 2.57 93.57
N VAL A 2 -32.92 1.41 93.65
CA VAL A 2 -32.07 0.85 92.58
C VAL A 2 -32.82 0.51 91.27
N ILE A 3 -34.07 0.01 91.34
CA ILE A 3 -34.85 -0.39 90.15
C ILE A 3 -35.25 0.81 89.27
N LYS A 4 -35.54 1.98 89.86
CA LYS A 4 -35.87 3.21 89.11
C LYS A 4 -34.64 3.78 88.39
N LEU A 5 -33.45 3.61 88.95
CA LEU A 5 -32.19 4.01 88.32
C LEU A 5 -31.85 3.14 87.10
N PHE A 6 -32.11 1.83 87.19
CA PHE A 6 -31.84 0.91 86.09
C PHE A 6 -32.73 1.16 84.86
N GLY A 7 -34.02 1.45 85.06
CA GLY A 7 -34.94 1.77 83.97
C GLY A 7 -34.56 3.05 83.22
N THR A 8 -34.16 4.10 83.95
CA THR A 8 -33.74 5.37 83.33
C THR A 8 -32.45 5.26 82.52
N ILE A 9 -31.51 4.41 82.95
CA ILE A 9 -30.28 4.15 82.18
C ILE A 9 -30.59 3.42 80.86
N ILE A 10 -31.51 2.44 80.87
CA ILE A 10 -31.91 1.67 79.68
C ILE A 10 -32.56 2.59 78.64
N ASP A 11 -33.47 3.49 79.05
CA ASP A 11 -34.15 4.41 78.13
C ASP A 11 -33.17 5.41 77.47
N ILE A 12 -32.16 5.88 78.22
CA ILE A 12 -31.11 6.75 77.68
C ILE A 12 -30.31 6.01 76.60
N ILE A 13 -29.89 4.77 76.87
CA ILE A 13 -29.14 3.93 75.93
C ILE A 13 -29.96 3.67 74.67
N LEU A 14 -31.25 3.30 74.80
CA LEU A 14 -32.13 3.08 73.65
C LEU A 14 -32.29 4.35 72.79
N SER A 15 -32.40 5.52 73.44
CA SER A 15 -32.50 6.79 72.71
C SER A 15 -31.21 7.13 71.95
N MET A 16 -30.04 6.81 72.52
CA MET A 16 -28.74 7.02 71.87
C MET A 16 -28.57 6.09 70.67
N VAL A 17 -28.93 4.82 70.81
CA VAL A 17 -28.88 3.83 69.71
C VAL A 17 -29.80 4.25 68.55
N ASN A 18 -31.02 4.71 68.85
CA ASN A 18 -31.93 5.20 67.81
C ASN A 18 -31.41 6.47 67.13
N ARG A 19 -30.79 7.39 67.87
CA ARG A 19 -30.15 8.59 67.29
C ARG A 19 -28.98 8.22 66.38
N ILE A 20 -28.14 7.27 66.77
CA ILE A 20 -27.02 6.75 65.95
C ILE A 20 -27.56 6.08 64.67
N LYS A 21 -28.62 5.28 64.78
CA LYS A 21 -29.24 4.59 63.64
C LYS A 21 -29.80 5.58 62.59
N ILE A 22 -30.44 6.66 63.04
CA ILE A 22 -30.97 7.71 62.16
C ILE A 22 -29.85 8.48 61.47
N ILE A 23 -28.73 8.74 62.17
CA ILE A 23 -27.56 9.39 61.60
C ILE A 23 -26.92 8.50 60.51
N LEU A 24 -26.70 7.21 60.80
CA LEU A 24 -26.19 6.23 59.83
C LEU A 24 -27.10 6.12 58.60
N LEU A 25 -28.42 6.07 58.79
CA LEU A 25 -29.38 6.02 57.69
C LEU A 25 -29.37 7.29 56.82
N LYS A 26 -29.10 8.47 57.39
CA LYS A 26 -28.92 9.71 56.63
C LYS A 26 -27.60 9.76 55.86
N PHE A 27 -26.54 9.13 56.35
CA PHE A 27 -25.28 8.99 55.61
C PHE A 27 -25.37 7.96 54.47
N ILE A 28 -26.22 6.94 54.61
CA ILE A 28 -26.47 5.93 53.56
C ILE A 28 -27.47 6.45 52.50
N LYS A 29 -28.42 7.32 52.87
CA LYS A 29 -29.30 8.00 51.89
C LYS A 29 -28.54 9.14 51.18
N SER A 30 -27.79 8.73 50.16
CA SER A 30 -27.03 9.58 49.25
C SER A 30 -27.95 10.46 48.38
N ASN A 31 -27.70 11.78 48.38
CA ASN A 31 -28.20 12.73 47.36
C ASN A 31 -27.17 12.95 46.23
N LYS A 32 -26.24 12.02 46.00
CA LYS A 32 -25.14 12.16 45.01
C LYS A 32 -25.40 11.44 43.67
N GLY A 33 -26.65 11.47 43.19
CA GLY A 33 -27.02 10.88 41.89
C GLY A 33 -26.61 11.74 40.68
N GLN A 34 -26.40 13.05 40.86
CA GLN A 34 -26.12 13.98 39.76
C GLN A 34 -24.78 13.67 39.08
N SER A 35 -23.69 13.54 39.84
CA SER A 35 -22.36 13.31 39.25
C SER A 35 -22.20 11.94 38.58
N LEU A 36 -22.85 10.89 39.11
CA LEU A 36 -22.80 9.55 38.52
C LEU A 36 -23.65 9.46 37.25
N ALA A 37 -24.83 10.09 37.26
CA ALA A 37 -25.69 10.16 36.08
C ALA A 37 -25.04 11.01 34.98
N GLU A 38 -24.42 12.15 35.31
CA GLU A 38 -23.67 12.99 34.36
C GLU A 38 -22.47 12.25 33.76
N PHE A 39 -21.71 11.52 34.58
CA PHE A 39 -20.61 10.70 34.10
C PHE A 39 -21.10 9.55 33.21
N ALA A 40 -22.20 8.90 33.59
CA ALA A 40 -22.81 7.84 32.79
C ALA A 40 -23.33 8.38 31.44
N VAL A 41 -23.97 9.55 31.42
CA VAL A 41 -24.47 10.17 30.19
C VAL A 41 -23.33 10.61 29.29
N THR A 42 -22.28 11.24 29.82
CA THR A 42 -21.12 11.63 29.01
C THR A 42 -20.37 10.42 28.47
N THR A 43 -20.18 9.38 29.29
CA THR A 43 -19.57 8.12 28.85
C THR A 43 -20.43 7.41 27.81
N ALA A 44 -21.74 7.33 28.01
CA ALA A 44 -22.66 6.75 27.04
C ALA A 44 -22.67 7.52 25.72
N LEU A 45 -22.63 8.86 25.77
CA LEU A 45 -22.62 9.70 24.58
C LEU A 45 -21.28 9.62 23.83
N MET A 46 -20.16 9.57 24.54
CA MET A 46 -18.86 9.33 23.91
C MET A 46 -18.76 7.91 23.34
N ALA A 47 -19.33 6.91 24.01
CA ALA A 47 -19.37 5.55 23.52
C ALA A 47 -20.22 5.43 22.25
N THR A 48 -21.37 6.11 22.16
CA THR A 48 -22.21 6.09 20.95
C THR A 48 -21.58 6.87 19.81
N LEU A 49 -20.94 8.01 20.08
CA LEU A 49 -20.18 8.75 19.07
C LEU A 49 -18.98 7.97 18.56
N ALA A 50 -18.21 7.33 19.46
CA ALA A 50 -17.08 6.49 19.08
C ALA A 50 -17.52 5.28 18.26
N ALA A 51 -18.59 4.60 18.68
CA ALA A 51 -19.14 3.44 17.97
C ALA A 51 -19.66 3.80 16.57
N THR A 52 -20.26 4.98 16.40
CA THR A 52 -20.77 5.44 15.10
C THR A 52 -19.71 6.07 14.21
N ALA A 53 -18.65 6.65 14.78
CA ALA A 53 -17.53 7.22 14.05
C ALA A 53 -16.51 6.16 13.57
N ALA A 54 -16.32 5.07 14.33
CA ALA A 54 -15.36 4.02 14.02
C ALA A 54 -15.42 3.49 12.57
N PRO A 55 -16.59 3.09 12.01
CA PRO A 55 -16.65 2.59 10.64
C PRO A 55 -16.25 3.67 9.62
N LYS A 56 -16.67 4.93 9.83
CA LYS A 56 -16.35 6.02 8.90
C LYS A 56 -14.88 6.44 8.95
N LEU A 57 -14.26 6.42 10.13
CA LEU A 57 -12.83 6.66 10.27
C LEU A 57 -12.00 5.54 9.63
N SER A 58 -12.47 4.29 9.73
CA SER A 58 -11.83 3.15 9.04
C SER A 58 -11.87 3.34 7.52
N GLU A 59 -13.04 3.68 6.96
CA GLU A 59 -13.20 3.95 5.52
C GLU A 59 -12.33 5.14 5.07
N LEU A 60 -12.29 6.22 5.85
CA LEU A 60 -11.44 7.38 5.56
C LEU A 60 -9.95 7.02 5.58
N SER A 61 -9.53 6.18 6.53
CA SER A 61 -8.16 5.71 6.65
C SER A 61 -7.76 4.86 5.45
N GLU A 62 -8.61 3.93 5.01
CA GLU A 62 -8.35 3.12 3.82
C GLU A 62 -8.28 3.96 2.55
N LYS A 63 -9.21 4.91 2.37
CA LYS A 63 -9.14 5.85 1.23
C LYS A 63 -7.85 6.67 1.23
N ALA A 64 -7.39 7.13 2.40
CA ALA A 64 -6.16 7.89 2.52
C ALA A 64 -4.91 7.06 2.20
N LYS A 65 -4.91 5.75 2.48
CA LYS A 65 -3.82 4.84 2.05
C LYS A 65 -3.83 4.64 0.55
N ALA A 66 -5.00 4.37 -0.04
CA ALA A 66 -5.17 4.22 -1.49
C ALA A 66 -4.70 5.48 -2.25
N GLU A 67 -5.14 6.66 -1.83
CA GLU A 67 -4.69 7.93 -2.42
C GLU A 67 -3.18 8.12 -2.29
N LYS A 68 -2.56 7.72 -1.17
CA LYS A 68 -1.10 7.81 -1.00
C LYS A 68 -0.35 6.86 -1.93
N SER A 69 -0.83 5.62 -2.10
CA SER A 69 -0.23 4.65 -3.01
C SER A 69 -0.24 5.19 -4.45
N LEU A 70 -1.39 5.66 -4.95
CA LEU A 70 -1.50 6.27 -6.28
C LEU A 70 -0.59 7.51 -6.45
N ASN A 71 -0.51 8.37 -5.44
CA ASN A 71 0.40 9.52 -5.46
C ASN A 71 1.89 9.12 -5.45
N GLU A 72 2.24 7.99 -4.83
CA GLU A 72 3.61 7.45 -4.85
C GLU A 72 3.92 6.84 -6.23
N ILE A 73 2.97 6.13 -6.85
CA ILE A 73 3.06 5.65 -8.24
C ILE A 73 3.25 6.83 -9.21
N ASP A 74 2.47 7.91 -9.08
CA ASP A 74 2.59 9.09 -9.95
C ASP A 74 3.96 9.77 -9.84
N LYS A 75 4.60 9.73 -8.67
CA LYS A 75 5.98 10.21 -8.50
C LYS A 75 6.97 9.33 -9.27
N ILE A 76 6.81 8.01 -9.21
CA ILE A 76 7.62 7.05 -9.97
C ILE A 76 7.48 7.34 -11.46
N LEU A 77 6.25 7.46 -11.97
CA LEU A 77 6.00 7.79 -13.37
C LEU A 77 6.59 9.15 -13.77
N THR A 78 6.52 10.15 -12.89
CA THR A 78 7.12 11.47 -13.17
C THR A 78 8.64 11.39 -13.30
N GLN A 79 9.31 10.62 -12.43
CA GLN A 79 10.75 10.42 -12.53
C GLN A 79 11.13 9.57 -13.75
N ALA A 80 10.37 8.52 -14.04
CA ALA A 80 10.55 7.70 -15.24
C ALA A 80 10.39 8.52 -16.53
N ARG A 81 9.44 9.47 -16.56
CA ARG A 81 9.31 10.41 -17.69
C ARG A 81 10.54 11.29 -17.84
N ASN A 82 11.09 11.82 -16.74
CA ASN A 82 12.33 12.62 -16.79
C ASN A 82 13.51 11.78 -17.29
N PHE A 83 13.61 10.53 -16.84
CA PHE A 83 14.62 9.58 -17.30
C PHE A 83 14.52 9.33 -18.81
N TYR A 84 13.31 9.02 -19.30
CA TYR A 84 13.05 8.81 -20.73
C TYR A 84 13.46 10.04 -21.57
N GLN A 85 13.16 11.25 -21.10
CA GLN A 85 13.53 12.48 -21.82
C GLN A 85 15.04 12.75 -21.79
N ARG A 86 15.75 12.31 -20.75
CA ARG A 86 17.22 12.39 -20.65
C ARG A 86 17.85 11.40 -21.62
N THR A 87 17.47 10.12 -21.56
CA THR A 87 17.98 9.08 -22.47
C THR A 87 17.63 9.38 -23.92
N ALA A 88 16.45 9.93 -24.21
CA ALA A 88 16.10 10.39 -25.55
C ALA A 88 17.03 11.47 -26.12
N ARG A 89 17.61 12.32 -25.26
CA ARG A 89 18.57 13.35 -25.67
C ARG A 89 19.99 12.82 -25.80
N ASP A 90 20.39 11.97 -24.85
CA ASP A 90 21.77 11.51 -24.73
C ASP A 90 22.05 10.31 -25.64
N GLU A 91 21.11 9.37 -25.72
CA GLU A 91 21.18 8.11 -26.48
C GLU A 91 20.42 8.20 -27.82
N GLY A 92 19.73 9.32 -28.07
CA GLY A 92 18.95 9.58 -29.29
C GLY A 92 17.57 8.91 -29.33
N ARG A 93 17.30 7.94 -28.45
CA ARG A 93 15.97 7.34 -28.21
C ARG A 93 15.75 7.15 -26.71
N GLY A 94 14.53 7.42 -26.27
CA GLY A 94 14.18 7.27 -24.86
C GLY A 94 13.99 5.81 -24.49
N ARG A 95 14.48 5.46 -23.31
CA ARG A 95 14.26 4.17 -22.63
C ARG A 95 13.79 4.43 -21.20
N PHE A 96 13.11 3.47 -20.60
CA PHE A 96 12.74 3.49 -19.20
C PHE A 96 13.80 2.84 -18.30
N PRO A 97 13.75 3.04 -16.97
CA PRO A 97 14.66 2.39 -16.04
C PRO A 97 14.60 0.86 -16.16
N GLY A 98 15.76 0.20 -16.09
CA GLY A 98 15.91 -1.25 -16.25
C GLY A 98 15.82 -1.74 -17.70
N GLN A 99 15.44 -0.88 -18.65
CA GLN A 99 15.59 -1.24 -20.06
C GLN A 99 17.03 -1.04 -20.50
N ASP A 100 17.65 -2.09 -21.03
CA ASP A 100 18.94 -1.98 -21.73
C ASP A 100 18.79 -1.21 -23.06
N LYS A 101 17.63 -1.32 -23.73
CA LYS A 101 17.29 -0.63 -24.99
C LYS A 101 15.79 -0.45 -25.18
N TYR A 102 15.38 0.55 -25.98
CA TYR A 102 13.96 0.89 -26.23
C TYR A 102 13.10 -0.26 -26.77
N ASN A 103 13.69 -1.23 -27.45
CA ASN A 103 13.01 -2.38 -28.05
C ASN A 103 13.10 -3.65 -27.19
N LEU A 104 13.62 -3.56 -25.97
CA LEU A 104 13.70 -4.65 -25.01
C LEU A 104 12.69 -4.37 -23.88
N GLY A 105 11.85 -5.36 -23.55
CA GLY A 105 10.90 -5.25 -22.45
C GLY A 105 11.60 -5.38 -21.11
N VAL A 106 10.89 -5.02 -20.03
CA VAL A 106 11.31 -5.34 -18.66
C VAL A 106 10.18 -6.08 -17.98
N GLY A 107 10.52 -7.17 -17.30
CA GLY A 107 9.55 -8.16 -16.88
C GLY A 107 9.32 -9.21 -17.98
N ASP A 108 8.64 -10.29 -17.62
CA ASP A 108 8.48 -11.46 -18.48
C ASP A 108 7.19 -11.39 -19.33
N TYR A 109 6.74 -10.18 -19.67
CA TYR A 109 5.61 -9.95 -20.57
C TYR A 109 6.05 -9.98 -22.05
N PRO A 110 5.36 -10.73 -22.93
CA PRO A 110 4.05 -11.36 -22.72
C PRO A 110 4.17 -12.84 -22.31
N CYS A 111 3.43 -13.26 -21.27
CA CYS A 111 2.27 -14.17 -21.39
C CYS A 111 2.06 -15.13 -20.20
N ASN A 112 0.80 -15.54 -20.04
CA ASN A 112 0.38 -16.80 -19.41
C ASN A 112 0.42 -17.97 -20.43
N GLY A 113 1.44 -18.84 -20.36
CA GLY A 113 1.48 -20.14 -21.07
C GLY A 113 2.40 -20.27 -22.28
N CYS A 114 3.36 -19.38 -22.50
CA CYS A 114 4.36 -19.55 -23.56
C CYS A 114 5.53 -20.40 -23.07
N THR A 115 5.86 -21.45 -23.82
CA THR A 115 7.26 -21.80 -23.98
C THR A 115 7.94 -20.58 -24.61
N ILE A 116 8.95 -20.03 -23.94
CA ILE A 116 9.91 -19.12 -24.56
C ILE A 116 10.63 -19.95 -25.63
N ASN A 117 9.99 -20.13 -26.76
CA ASN A 117 10.68 -20.56 -27.96
C ASN A 117 11.55 -19.36 -28.34
N ASP A 118 12.81 -19.64 -28.52
CA ASP A 118 13.85 -18.84 -29.17
C ASP A 118 13.40 -18.12 -30.46
N ASP A 119 12.30 -18.54 -31.08
CA ASP A 119 11.64 -17.86 -32.20
C ASP A 119 10.72 -16.68 -31.80
N PHE A 120 10.35 -16.52 -30.52
CA PHE A 120 9.52 -15.40 -30.03
C PHE A 120 10.34 -14.11 -29.84
N TRP A 121 11.65 -14.27 -29.63
CA TRP A 121 12.66 -13.20 -29.70
C TRP A 121 13.24 -13.03 -31.12
N GLY A 122 12.72 -13.79 -32.09
CA GLY A 122 13.14 -13.76 -33.48
C GLY A 122 12.66 -12.50 -34.18
N ASP A 123 13.62 -11.67 -34.60
CA ASP A 123 13.50 -10.56 -35.56
C ASP A 123 12.23 -9.71 -35.38
N TYR A 124 12.34 -8.65 -34.57
CA TYR A 124 11.34 -7.58 -34.37
C TYR A 124 11.12 -6.75 -35.65
N GLY A 125 10.80 -7.43 -36.75
CA GLY A 125 10.54 -6.89 -38.07
C GLY A 125 9.20 -6.16 -38.10
N GLU A 126 9.30 -4.83 -38.14
CA GLU A 126 8.43 -3.87 -38.84
C GLU A 126 6.90 -3.88 -38.60
N ASN A 127 6.33 -4.81 -37.83
CA ASN A 127 4.89 -4.93 -37.68
C ASN A 127 4.43 -4.83 -36.23
N HIS A 128 3.42 -3.98 -36.09
CA HIS A 128 2.84 -3.41 -34.90
C HIS A 128 1.76 -4.24 -34.14
N PRO A 129 1.41 -5.51 -34.45
CA PRO A 129 0.38 -6.22 -33.68
C PRO A 129 0.89 -6.76 -32.33
N ALA A 130 2.19 -6.70 -32.03
CA ALA A 130 2.75 -7.22 -30.79
C ALA A 130 2.48 -6.32 -29.57
N GLN A 131 2.80 -5.02 -29.62
CA GLN A 131 2.66 -4.11 -28.46
C GLN A 131 1.21 -4.06 -27.93
N ILE A 132 0.23 -3.82 -28.81
CA ILE A 132 -1.20 -3.78 -28.41
C ILE A 132 -1.68 -5.13 -27.87
N ALA A 133 -1.22 -6.26 -28.43
CA ALA A 133 -1.59 -7.57 -27.93
C ALA A 133 -1.00 -7.83 -26.53
N TRP A 134 0.24 -7.38 -26.29
CA TRP A 134 0.92 -7.55 -25.00
C TRP A 134 0.29 -6.64 -23.94
N GLU A 135 -0.06 -5.41 -24.30
CA GLU A 135 -0.83 -4.51 -23.43
C GLU A 135 -2.19 -5.12 -23.06
N ASN A 136 -2.90 -5.73 -24.01
CA ASN A 136 -4.17 -6.40 -23.70
C ASN A 136 -3.99 -7.58 -22.74
N ILE A 137 -2.96 -8.41 -22.94
CA ILE A 137 -2.65 -9.54 -22.03
C ILE A 137 -2.30 -9.01 -20.64
N LEU A 138 -1.42 -8.01 -20.55
CA LEU A 138 -1.02 -7.39 -19.29
C LEU A 138 -2.23 -6.79 -18.56
N LEU A 139 -3.13 -6.10 -19.27
CA LEU A 139 -4.34 -5.54 -18.67
C LEU A 139 -5.33 -6.63 -18.22
N GLU A 140 -5.46 -7.73 -18.96
CA GLU A 140 -6.28 -8.88 -18.55
C GLU A 140 -5.73 -9.53 -17.27
N GLU A 141 -4.40 -9.71 -17.18
CA GLU A 141 -3.75 -10.29 -16.01
C GLU A 141 -3.74 -9.37 -14.80
N ILE A 142 -3.51 -8.06 -14.96
CA ILE A 142 -3.63 -7.08 -13.87
C ILE A 142 -5.01 -7.13 -13.22
N ASN A 143 -6.07 -7.32 -14.00
CA ASN A 143 -7.43 -7.45 -13.46
C ASN A 143 -7.65 -8.74 -12.66
N GLN A 144 -6.82 -9.76 -12.87
CA GLN A 144 -6.84 -11.02 -12.12
C GLN A 144 -5.87 -11.01 -10.94
N PHE A 145 -4.95 -10.04 -10.90
CA PHE A 145 -3.93 -9.89 -9.87
C PHE A 145 -4.54 -9.26 -8.61
N GLU A 146 -5.13 -10.12 -7.77
CA GLU A 146 -5.89 -9.70 -6.58
C GLU A 146 -5.07 -9.70 -5.28
N ALA A 147 -3.94 -10.41 -5.23
CA ALA A 147 -3.15 -10.61 -4.02
C ALA A 147 -1.64 -10.49 -4.27
N TRP A 148 -0.88 -10.12 -3.23
CA TRP A 148 0.56 -9.89 -3.30
C TRP A 148 1.41 -11.14 -3.56
N ASP A 149 0.88 -12.34 -3.30
CA ASP A 149 1.54 -13.65 -3.44
C ASP A 149 1.15 -14.41 -4.71
N ASP A 150 0.41 -13.76 -5.62
CA ASP A 150 0.00 -14.34 -6.89
C ASP A 150 1.19 -14.65 -7.81
N GLU A 151 1.08 -15.72 -8.59
CA GLU A 151 2.06 -16.15 -9.59
C GLU A 151 2.23 -15.12 -10.71
N ILE A 152 1.21 -14.28 -10.96
CA ILE A 152 1.31 -13.15 -11.90
C ILE A 152 2.47 -12.21 -11.51
N GLY A 153 2.81 -12.11 -10.22
CA GLY A 153 3.93 -11.32 -9.74
C GLY A 153 5.29 -11.72 -10.34
N GLU A 154 5.45 -12.94 -10.88
CA GLU A 154 6.70 -13.38 -11.52
C GLU A 154 7.05 -12.54 -12.75
N TYR A 155 6.03 -12.04 -13.46
CA TYR A 155 6.21 -11.22 -14.67
C TYR A 155 6.60 -9.77 -14.37
N TRP A 156 6.60 -9.35 -13.10
CA TRP A 156 6.85 -7.98 -12.66
C TRP A 156 8.23 -7.85 -12.00
N ARG A 157 8.84 -6.67 -12.14
CA ARG A 157 10.12 -6.35 -11.50
C ARG A 157 9.97 -5.33 -10.38
N SER A 158 10.77 -5.46 -9.33
CA SER A 158 10.77 -4.51 -8.21
C SER A 158 11.35 -3.16 -8.62
N VAL A 159 10.69 -2.04 -8.27
CA VAL A 159 11.18 -0.68 -8.58
C VAL A 159 12.46 -0.33 -7.80
N PHE A 160 12.60 -0.84 -6.57
CA PHE A 160 13.69 -0.48 -5.65
C PHE A 160 14.53 -1.67 -5.19
N GLY A 161 14.33 -2.86 -5.76
CA GLY A 161 14.95 -4.10 -5.30
C GLY A 161 14.07 -4.88 -4.31
N VAL A 162 14.05 -6.21 -4.38
CA VAL A 162 13.27 -7.07 -3.46
C VAL A 162 13.91 -7.13 -2.08
N ASP A 163 15.25 -7.09 -2.03
CA ASP A 163 16.04 -7.17 -0.80
C ASP A 163 16.38 -5.79 -0.19
N ASN A 164 15.70 -4.73 -0.64
CA ASN A 164 15.98 -3.38 -0.16
C ASN A 164 15.60 -3.22 1.32
N SER A 165 16.55 -2.84 2.17
CA SER A 165 16.32 -2.71 3.61
C SER A 165 15.28 -1.65 4.01
N GLU A 166 15.05 -0.63 3.18
CA GLU A 166 14.11 0.45 3.47
C GLU A 166 12.67 0.13 3.02
N ALA A 167 12.55 -0.66 1.94
CA ALA A 167 11.28 -1.12 1.37
C ALA A 167 11.43 -2.57 0.91
N PRO A 168 11.53 -3.54 1.85
CA PRO A 168 11.68 -4.95 1.48
C PRO A 168 10.37 -5.46 0.89
N ALA A 169 10.47 -6.30 -0.14
CA ALA A 169 9.30 -6.98 -0.69
C ALA A 169 8.66 -7.89 0.38
N PRO A 170 7.32 -8.04 0.39
CA PRO A 170 6.64 -8.88 1.36
C PRO A 170 7.09 -10.34 1.21
N PRO A 171 7.35 -11.05 2.34
CA PRO A 171 7.84 -12.42 2.29
C PRO A 171 6.86 -13.37 1.60
N GLY A 172 7.28 -13.98 0.49
CA GLY A 172 6.44 -14.90 -0.29
C GLY A 172 5.91 -14.29 -1.60
N SER A 173 6.13 -12.99 -1.82
CA SER A 173 5.86 -12.37 -3.12
C SER A 173 6.67 -13.05 -4.22
N LYS A 174 6.09 -13.04 -5.41
CA LYS A 174 6.67 -13.66 -6.60
C LYS A 174 7.52 -12.69 -7.43
N LEU A 175 7.72 -11.48 -6.93
CA LEU A 175 8.56 -10.49 -7.60
C LEU A 175 9.99 -10.98 -7.72
N SER A 176 10.61 -10.58 -8.82
CA SER A 176 12.03 -10.70 -9.05
C SER A 176 12.66 -9.33 -9.22
N ASP A 177 13.95 -9.25 -8.93
CA ASP A 177 14.74 -8.09 -9.34
C ASP A 177 15.07 -8.20 -10.82
N ASP A 178 15.16 -7.03 -11.45
CA ASP A 178 15.60 -6.92 -12.81
C ASP A 178 17.07 -7.34 -12.92
N GLY A 179 17.39 -8.08 -13.97
CA GLY A 179 18.72 -8.58 -14.24
C GLY A 179 19.30 -7.92 -15.49
N VAL A 180 20.61 -7.93 -15.62
CA VAL A 180 21.26 -7.54 -16.87
C VAL A 180 21.00 -8.62 -17.92
N ASP A 181 20.09 -8.38 -18.87
CA ASP A 181 19.75 -9.31 -19.97
C ASP A 181 20.57 -9.03 -21.25
N CYS A 182 21.58 -8.19 -21.08
CA CYS A 182 22.44 -7.64 -22.12
C CYS A 182 23.68 -8.55 -22.31
N THR A 183 23.68 -9.38 -23.35
CA THR A 183 24.85 -10.23 -23.74
C THR A 183 25.71 -9.63 -24.86
N ASP A 184 25.33 -8.48 -25.42
CA ASP A 184 26.01 -7.83 -26.54
C ASP A 184 26.99 -6.72 -26.08
N THR A 185 27.86 -6.23 -26.96
CA THR A 185 28.83 -5.15 -26.64
C THR A 185 28.18 -3.75 -26.72
N ASP A 186 27.00 -3.65 -27.35
CA ASP A 186 26.28 -2.40 -27.62
C ASP A 186 25.09 -2.14 -26.67
N CYS A 187 24.96 -2.93 -25.60
CA CYS A 187 23.91 -2.76 -24.60
C CYS A 187 24.45 -2.06 -23.34
N PHE A 188 23.59 -1.27 -22.69
CA PHE A 188 23.90 -0.62 -21.42
C PHE A 188 23.35 -1.51 -20.32
N PRO A 189 24.19 -2.25 -19.56
CA PRO A 189 23.71 -3.14 -18.52
C PRO A 189 22.99 -2.31 -17.45
N ALA A 190 21.66 -2.30 -17.52
CA ALA A 190 20.80 -1.54 -16.63
C ALA A 190 20.21 -2.50 -15.61
N VAL A 191 20.41 -2.19 -14.32
CA VAL A 191 19.67 -2.85 -13.24
C VAL A 191 18.57 -1.88 -12.82
N GLY A 192 17.32 -2.25 -13.08
CA GLY A 192 16.16 -1.41 -12.78
C GLY A 192 16.13 -0.85 -11.36
N ALA A 193 16.48 -1.67 -10.37
CA ALA A 193 16.53 -1.27 -8.97
C ALA A 193 17.58 -0.17 -8.68
N ASP A 194 18.75 -0.24 -9.33
CA ASP A 194 19.84 0.73 -9.15
C ASP A 194 19.50 2.07 -9.83
N GLU A 195 19.02 2.02 -11.09
CA GLU A 195 18.58 3.21 -11.82
C GLU A 195 17.37 3.86 -11.12
N GLY A 196 16.45 3.05 -10.60
CA GLY A 196 15.35 3.49 -9.75
C GLY A 196 15.83 4.23 -8.51
N LEU A 197 16.79 3.66 -7.77
CA LEU A 197 17.32 4.28 -6.56
C LEU A 197 18.07 5.60 -6.87
N GLU A 198 18.82 5.66 -7.97
CA GLU A 198 19.49 6.87 -8.43
C GLU A 198 18.48 8.00 -8.75
N LEU A 199 17.37 7.66 -9.42
CA LEU A 199 16.31 8.61 -9.76
C LEU A 199 15.66 9.26 -8.54
N PHE A 200 15.62 8.56 -7.41
CA PHE A 200 15.11 9.06 -6.14
C PHE A 200 16.21 9.61 -5.21
N GLY A 201 17.43 9.79 -5.73
CA GLY A 201 18.56 10.35 -5.00
C GLY A 201 18.99 9.49 -3.81
N GLY A 202 18.87 8.16 -3.92
CA GLY A 202 19.20 7.22 -2.86
C GLY A 202 18.08 6.95 -1.87
N ASN A 203 16.87 7.51 -2.07
CA ASN A 203 15.72 7.25 -1.21
C ASN A 203 14.76 6.26 -1.86
N THR A 204 14.06 5.49 -1.04
CA THR A 204 13.01 4.57 -1.51
C THR A 204 11.62 5.11 -1.21
N LEU A 205 10.64 4.72 -2.03
CA LEU A 205 9.23 4.90 -1.70
C LEU A 205 8.67 3.59 -1.16
N LYS A 206 7.96 3.66 -0.04
CA LYS A 206 7.35 2.51 0.60
C LYS A 206 5.83 2.66 0.67
N SER A 207 5.13 1.63 0.18
CA SER A 207 3.68 1.53 0.30
C SER A 207 3.23 1.67 1.75
N LYS A 208 2.01 2.19 1.94
CA LYS A 208 1.40 2.35 3.27
C LYS A 208 0.71 1.07 3.76
N TYR A 209 0.58 0.09 2.89
CA TYR A 209 0.05 -1.22 3.23
C TYR A 209 1.15 -2.11 3.82
N GLN A 210 0.76 -3.17 4.53
CA GLN A 210 1.73 -4.08 5.16
C GLN A 210 2.39 -4.98 4.12
N ASP A 211 1.59 -5.44 3.15
CA ASP A 211 2.02 -6.35 2.10
C ASP A 211 2.17 -5.62 0.75
N GLY A 212 2.16 -4.28 0.77
CA GLY A 212 2.33 -3.44 -0.41
C GLY A 212 3.80 -3.25 -0.80
N HIS A 213 4.07 -3.27 -2.11
CA HIS A 213 5.39 -3.06 -2.70
C HIS A 213 5.23 -2.53 -4.11
N PHE A 214 6.10 -1.60 -4.54
CA PHE A 214 6.01 -1.04 -5.88
C PHE A 214 6.78 -1.89 -6.88
N ALA A 215 6.07 -2.33 -7.91
CA ALA A 215 6.63 -3.10 -9.01
C ALA A 215 6.30 -2.45 -10.36
N TYR A 216 7.07 -2.78 -11.38
CA TYR A 216 6.89 -2.24 -12.72
C TYR A 216 7.13 -3.31 -13.80
N ALA A 217 6.53 -3.07 -14.95
CA ALA A 217 6.74 -3.83 -16.17
C ALA A 217 6.79 -2.85 -17.35
N VAL A 218 7.61 -3.15 -18.35
CA VAL A 218 7.76 -2.30 -19.53
C VAL A 218 7.49 -3.11 -20.78
N ILE A 219 6.49 -2.65 -21.55
CA ILE A 219 6.24 -3.17 -22.89
C ILE A 219 7.19 -2.47 -23.87
N PRO A 220 7.99 -3.22 -24.65
CA PRO A 220 8.98 -2.63 -25.53
C PRO A 220 8.34 -1.78 -26.62
N GLY A 221 9.08 -0.75 -27.04
CA GLY A 221 8.79 0.00 -28.25
C GLY A 221 9.26 -0.73 -29.50
N ALA A 222 8.90 -0.20 -30.67
CA ALA A 222 9.24 -0.81 -31.94
C ALA A 222 9.47 0.23 -33.04
N LEU A 223 10.00 -0.26 -34.16
CA LEU A 223 10.21 0.46 -35.41
C LEU A 223 11.28 1.57 -35.37
N THR A 224 11.70 1.98 -36.57
CA THR A 224 12.69 3.04 -36.79
C THR A 224 12.20 4.04 -37.85
N GLY A 225 12.78 5.24 -37.91
CA GLY A 225 12.36 6.30 -38.86
C GLY A 225 11.20 7.17 -38.36
N ASP A 226 10.24 7.50 -39.23
CA ASP A 226 9.12 8.41 -38.93
C ASP A 226 7.91 7.72 -38.28
N ASN A 227 7.86 6.39 -38.31
CA ASN A 227 6.83 5.58 -37.64
C ASN A 227 7.48 4.87 -36.45
N VAL A 228 7.63 5.57 -35.31
CA VAL A 228 8.24 5.01 -34.10
C VAL A 228 7.19 4.83 -33.03
N PHE A 229 7.19 3.66 -32.39
CA PHE A 229 6.37 3.39 -31.23
C PHE A 229 7.25 3.41 -29.98
N PRO A 230 6.98 4.33 -29.03
CA PRO A 230 7.74 4.35 -27.79
C PRO A 230 7.37 3.14 -26.91
N PRO A 231 8.24 2.77 -25.97
CA PRO A 231 7.89 1.82 -24.93
C PRO A 231 6.79 2.37 -24.02
N VAL A 232 6.08 1.48 -23.32
CA VAL A 232 5.03 1.82 -22.35
C VAL A 232 5.38 1.21 -21.00
N LEU A 233 5.42 2.05 -19.96
CA LEU A 233 5.73 1.65 -18.59
C LEU A 233 4.42 1.50 -17.79
N TYR A 234 4.29 0.38 -17.09
CA TYR A 234 3.25 0.13 -16.11
C TYR A 234 3.88 0.05 -14.72
N VAL A 235 3.25 0.69 -13.74
CA VAL A 235 3.68 0.63 -12.32
C VAL A 235 2.46 0.26 -11.47
N ILE A 236 2.67 -0.67 -10.54
CA ILE A 236 1.65 -1.24 -9.66
C ILE A 236 2.05 -1.16 -8.19
N ASP A 237 1.07 -1.21 -7.29
CA ASP A 237 1.27 -1.55 -5.87
C ASP A 237 0.74 -2.97 -5.60
N LEU A 238 1.62 -3.84 -5.10
CA LEU A 238 1.33 -5.26 -4.80
C LEU A 238 0.15 -5.50 -3.86
N GLU A 239 -0.25 -4.52 -3.03
CA GLU A 239 -1.40 -4.72 -2.14
C GLU A 239 -2.68 -5.06 -2.93
N LYS A 240 -2.89 -4.36 -4.05
CA LYS A 240 -4.03 -4.60 -4.94
C LYS A 240 -3.71 -4.09 -6.36
N PRO A 241 -2.91 -4.83 -7.13
CA PRO A 241 -2.41 -4.39 -8.43
C PRO A 241 -3.51 -3.98 -9.42
N GLY A 242 -4.64 -4.70 -9.41
CA GLY A 242 -5.79 -4.39 -10.27
C GLY A 242 -6.43 -3.02 -10.04
N ASP A 243 -6.39 -2.49 -8.81
CA ASP A 243 -6.95 -1.18 -8.47
C ASP A 243 -5.88 -0.07 -8.42
N PHE A 244 -4.64 -0.44 -8.04
CA PHE A 244 -3.55 0.49 -7.79
C PHE A 244 -2.47 0.37 -8.85
N TYR A 245 -2.81 0.76 -10.07
CA TYR A 245 -1.86 0.86 -11.17
C TYR A 245 -2.00 2.18 -11.93
N ASN A 246 -0.91 2.61 -12.55
CA ASN A 246 -0.93 3.68 -13.54
C ASN A 246 0.10 3.39 -14.62
N MET A 247 -0.09 4.00 -15.80
CA MET A 247 0.78 3.78 -16.96
C MET A 247 1.34 5.08 -17.52
N LEU A 248 2.48 4.97 -18.19
CA LEU A 248 3.14 6.05 -18.89
C LEU A 248 3.49 5.62 -20.32
N ALA A 249 2.78 6.22 -21.27
CA ALA A 249 3.16 6.27 -22.68
C ALA A 249 3.66 7.69 -23.00
N PRO A 250 4.89 7.86 -23.52
CA PRO A 250 5.48 9.18 -23.79
C PRO A 250 5.05 9.79 -25.12
#